data_AF-A0AAV4DVP7-F1
#
_entry.id   AF-A0AAV4DVP7-F1
#
_cell.length_a   1.000
_cell.length_b   1.000
_cell.length_c   1.000
_cell.angle_alpha   90.00
_cell.angle_beta   90.00
_cell.angle_gamma   90.00
#
_symmetry.space_group_name_H-M   'P 1'
#
loop_
_entity.id
_entity.type
_entity.pdbx_description
1 polymer ?
#
loop_
_entity_poly.entity_id
_entity_poly.type
_entity_poly.pdbx_seq_one_letter_code
_entity_poly.pdbx_strand_id
1 'polypeptide(L)'
;MAGAGVDSFGNQLLWQTISGTGFLRPPNVVEHELNKNQEKLLQGLSYYKKQKTPAGEALKSRKLKQDQHDFILKLNQFLGLDELQSHDLFCSYLFTEYKGSQKELTHILNHERSCQALLLKIQDFYHGERLYLLRCLRHILHCWLQGEHAYKNIFIEFLNKILDQNLLGKKLLLQFEEACSAPMPTKDINGPLMGRAQVLLWAHQNLREQVELLELLLVYYKDFEMDLPTVLDLFTKFKKHGFGWGQSYKHLVDGPMEKLVQRIGHLELLLLLEGLDVMNAIEVNQQNNLSEHAILGDRSGLEKMASAMSQLGSEPIHGPLLLAWSVLQYIRGEAEQASRATAEAADSLTPEQGKTGNLVRVAQRVGNQALQLKVFDFLMDMLDTEPFCGQSDLASIAHYLVYSMFLALLSFYHEDSLGNTE
;
A
#
# COMPACT_ATOMS: atom_id res chain seq x y z
N MET A 1 31.20 11.23 -19.30
CA MET A 1 29.73 11.06 -19.35
C MET A 1 29.13 12.45 -19.27
N ALA A 2 28.92 13.11 -20.41
CA ALA A 2 28.45 14.48 -20.42
C ALA A 2 26.92 14.48 -20.26
N GLY A 3 26.41 15.17 -19.24
CA GLY A 3 24.99 15.51 -19.14
C GLY A 3 24.11 14.65 -18.23
N ALA A 4 24.67 13.81 -17.35
CA ALA A 4 23.88 13.24 -16.26
C ALA A 4 23.27 14.38 -15.43
N GLY A 5 21.95 14.40 -15.25
CA GLY A 5 21.30 15.40 -14.39
C GLY A 5 21.85 15.35 -12.96
N VAL A 6 21.64 16.40 -12.19
CA VAL A 6 22.01 16.46 -10.75
C VAL A 6 21.36 15.29 -9.96
N ASP A 7 20.32 14.67 -10.52
CA ASP A 7 19.50 13.58 -9.96
C ASP A 7 19.89 12.16 -10.40
N SER A 8 21.04 12.01 -11.08
CA SER A 8 21.49 10.74 -11.69
C SER A 8 21.99 9.67 -10.70
N PHE A 9 21.85 9.90 -9.39
CA PHE A 9 22.18 8.88 -8.38
C PHE A 9 21.01 7.92 -8.17
N GLY A 10 21.32 6.63 -8.12
CA GLY A 10 20.33 5.58 -7.95
C GLY A 10 19.73 5.53 -6.54
N ASN A 11 18.49 5.07 -6.43
CA ASN A 11 17.74 4.92 -5.19
C ASN A 11 18.34 3.85 -4.27
N GLN A 12 19.00 2.85 -4.83
CA GLN A 12 19.79 1.90 -4.06
C GLN A 12 20.91 2.58 -3.28
N LEU A 13 21.56 3.61 -3.86
CA LEU A 13 22.60 4.36 -3.18
C LEU A 13 22.02 5.29 -2.10
N LEU A 14 20.85 5.88 -2.38
CA LEU A 14 20.10 6.63 -1.37
C LEU A 14 19.77 5.73 -0.16
N TRP A 15 19.27 4.51 -0.41
CA TRP A 15 19.04 3.50 0.61
C TRP A 15 20.29 3.20 1.44
N GLN A 16 21.42 2.93 0.79
CA GLN A 16 22.70 2.69 1.48
C GLN A 16 23.14 3.90 2.32
N THR A 17 22.84 5.11 1.87
CA THR A 17 23.20 6.35 2.57
C THR A 17 22.35 6.57 3.82
N ILE A 18 21.04 6.35 3.74
CA ILE A 18 20.12 6.65 4.84
C ILE A 18 19.97 5.52 5.84
N SER A 19 20.14 4.26 5.42
CA SER A 19 19.92 3.09 6.28
C SER A 19 20.96 2.91 7.38
N GLY A 20 22.11 3.60 7.28
CA GLY A 20 23.22 3.46 8.21
C GLY A 20 23.86 2.06 8.22
N THR A 21 23.47 1.19 7.30
CA THR A 21 23.96 -0.19 7.23
C THR A 21 25.42 -0.22 6.75
N GLY A 22 26.30 -0.84 7.51
CA GLY A 22 27.73 -0.95 7.22
C GLY A 22 28.56 0.25 7.67
N PHE A 23 28.20 1.48 7.27
CA PHE A 23 28.92 2.70 7.67
C PHE A 23 28.00 3.91 7.77
N LEU A 24 27.99 4.57 8.94
CA LEU A 24 27.25 5.82 9.15
C LEU A 24 27.90 6.98 8.41
N ARG A 25 27.16 7.58 7.47
CA ARG A 25 27.51 8.83 6.83
C ARG A 25 27.35 10.03 7.79
N PRO A 26 28.09 11.14 7.57
CA PRO A 26 27.90 12.35 8.33
C PRO A 26 26.43 12.85 8.25
N PRO A 27 25.82 13.27 9.37
CA PRO A 27 24.42 13.70 9.42
C PRO A 27 24.03 14.75 8.35
N ASN A 28 24.90 15.74 8.13
CA ASN A 28 24.70 16.79 7.11
C ASN A 28 24.63 16.26 5.67
N VAL A 29 25.32 15.15 5.37
CA VAL A 29 25.26 14.51 4.05
C VAL A 29 23.92 13.79 3.88
N VAL A 30 23.47 13.09 4.92
CA VAL A 30 22.17 12.40 4.91
C VAL A 30 21.03 13.40 4.77
N GLU A 31 21.07 14.48 5.53
CA GLU A 31 20.08 15.56 5.43
C GLU A 31 20.06 16.19 4.03
N HIS A 32 21.23 16.47 3.46
CA HIS A 32 21.33 17.00 2.10
C HIS A 32 20.71 16.07 1.06
N GLU A 33 21.03 14.77 1.11
CA GLU A 33 20.48 13.78 0.17
C GLU A 33 18.96 13.59 0.32
N LEU A 34 18.43 13.63 1.55
CA LEU A 34 16.99 13.57 1.78
C LEU A 34 16.27 14.80 1.23
N ASN A 35 16.76 16.00 1.52
CA ASN A 35 16.18 17.24 1.02
C ASN A 35 16.24 17.30 -0.51
N LYS A 36 17.35 16.86 -1.11
CA LYS A 36 17.51 16.77 -2.56
C LYS A 36 16.50 15.81 -3.20
N ASN A 37 16.25 14.65 -2.58
CA ASN A 37 15.35 13.62 -3.10
C ASN A 37 13.91 13.73 -2.55
N GLN A 38 13.55 14.84 -1.90
CA GLN A 38 12.26 14.98 -1.21
C GLN A 38 11.07 14.76 -2.15
N GLU A 39 11.05 15.43 -3.31
CA GLU A 39 9.97 15.28 -4.30
C GLU A 39 9.91 13.84 -4.83
N LYS A 40 11.08 13.23 -5.07
CA LYS A 40 11.20 11.86 -5.57
C LYS A 40 10.66 10.84 -4.57
N LEU A 41 10.99 10.98 -3.29
CA LEU A 41 10.49 10.14 -2.20
C LEU A 41 8.98 10.33 -2.00
N LEU A 42 8.48 11.56 -2.09
CA LEU A 42 7.05 11.85 -1.95
C LEU A 42 6.22 11.30 -3.13
N GLN A 43 6.73 11.40 -4.36
CA GLN A 43 6.05 10.87 -5.56
C GLN A 43 6.18 9.36 -5.68
N GLY A 44 7.21 8.76 -5.06
CA GLY A 44 7.50 7.33 -5.10
C GLY A 44 7.51 6.78 -6.53
N LEU A 45 6.65 5.80 -6.81
CA LEU A 45 6.53 5.17 -8.12
C LEU A 45 6.08 6.14 -9.22
N SER A 46 5.23 7.12 -8.89
CA SER A 46 4.71 8.13 -9.83
C SER A 46 5.78 9.13 -10.26
N TYR A 47 6.96 9.13 -9.63
CA TYR A 47 8.11 9.90 -10.08
C TYR A 47 8.52 9.49 -11.50
N TYR A 48 8.40 8.20 -11.84
CA TYR A 48 8.72 7.65 -13.15
C TYR A 48 7.54 7.86 -14.12
N LYS A 49 7.65 8.88 -14.96
CA LYS A 49 6.60 9.40 -15.82
C LYS A 49 6.61 8.70 -17.17
N LYS A 50 5.43 8.56 -17.76
CA LYS A 50 5.27 8.14 -19.16
C LYS A 50 5.71 9.27 -20.10
N GLN A 51 6.18 8.89 -21.29
CA GLN A 51 6.54 9.82 -22.35
C GLN A 51 5.37 10.76 -22.71
N LYS A 52 5.63 12.07 -22.76
CA LYS A 52 4.64 13.09 -23.16
C LYS A 52 5.03 13.86 -24.42
N THR A 53 6.32 14.02 -24.69
CA THR A 53 6.81 14.75 -25.88
C THR A 53 7.00 13.79 -27.07
N PRO A 54 7.01 14.30 -28.30
CA PRO A 54 7.41 13.52 -29.47
C PRO A 54 8.81 12.90 -29.29
N ALA A 55 9.00 11.74 -29.91
CA ALA A 55 10.24 10.97 -29.77
C ALA A 55 11.48 11.76 -30.23
N GLY A 56 12.52 11.78 -29.41
CA GLY A 56 13.80 12.44 -29.62
C GLY A 56 13.82 13.93 -29.33
N GLU A 57 12.68 14.58 -29.06
CA GLU A 57 12.67 16.03 -28.82
C GLU A 57 13.28 16.42 -27.48
N ALA A 58 12.99 15.67 -26.41
CA ALA A 58 13.49 16.01 -25.08
C ALA A 58 15.01 15.77 -24.99
N LEU A 59 15.51 14.75 -25.68
CA LEU A 59 16.93 14.40 -25.72
C LEU A 59 17.82 15.45 -26.40
N LYS A 60 17.27 16.36 -27.21
CA LYS A 60 18.04 17.48 -27.81
C LYS A 60 18.73 18.37 -26.77
N SER A 61 18.19 18.41 -25.56
CA SER A 61 18.79 19.12 -24.42
C SER A 61 20.09 18.46 -23.90
N ARG A 62 20.33 17.19 -24.22
CA ARG A 62 21.48 16.41 -23.77
C ARG A 62 22.53 16.31 -24.89
N LYS A 63 23.80 16.41 -24.53
CA LYS A 63 24.93 16.25 -25.48
C LYS A 63 25.31 14.78 -25.60
N LEU A 64 24.55 14.03 -26.39
CA LEU A 64 24.70 12.58 -26.56
C LEU A 64 25.39 12.24 -27.88
N LYS A 65 26.15 11.14 -27.88
CA LYS A 65 26.60 10.50 -29.12
C LYS A 65 25.44 9.75 -29.77
N GLN A 66 25.52 9.51 -31.07
CA GLN A 66 24.44 8.86 -31.83
C GLN A 66 24.08 7.46 -31.28
N ASP A 67 25.10 6.65 -30.97
CA ASP A 67 24.92 5.31 -30.38
C ASP A 67 24.18 5.35 -29.04
N GLN A 68 24.47 6.34 -28.20
CA GLN A 68 23.78 6.56 -26.94
C GLN A 68 22.35 7.07 -27.14
N HIS A 69 22.16 8.01 -28.07
CA HIS A 69 20.86 8.57 -28.38
C HIS A 69 19.89 7.47 -28.85
N ASP A 70 20.31 6.64 -29.81
CA ASP A 70 19.49 5.56 -30.34
C ASP A 70 19.20 4.49 -29.30
N PHE A 71 20.16 4.21 -28.41
CA PHE A 71 19.95 3.32 -27.28
C PHE A 71 18.88 3.85 -26.31
N ILE A 72 18.93 5.13 -25.97
CA ILE A 72 17.98 5.73 -25.02
C ILE A 72 16.57 5.73 -25.60
N LEU A 73 16.40 5.96 -26.90
CA LEU A 73 15.09 5.82 -27.56
C LEU A 73 14.55 4.39 -27.48
N LYS A 74 15.40 3.38 -27.70
CA LYS A 74 15.02 1.96 -27.50
C LYS A 74 14.64 1.68 -26.05
N LEU A 75 15.39 2.22 -25.09
CA LEU A 75 15.13 2.03 -23.65
C LEU A 75 13.82 2.69 -23.20
N ASN A 76 13.59 3.94 -23.63
CA ASN A 76 12.35 4.68 -23.41
C ASN A 76 11.13 3.89 -23.88
N GLN A 77 11.17 3.41 -25.13
CA GLN A 77 10.08 2.61 -25.68
C GLN A 77 9.91 1.31 -24.90
N PHE A 78 11.01 0.61 -24.61
CA PHE A 78 10.97 -0.68 -23.92
C PHE A 78 10.36 -0.60 -22.53
N LEU A 79 10.75 0.42 -21.74
CA LEU A 79 10.25 0.63 -20.38
C LEU A 79 8.94 1.43 -20.31
N GLY A 80 8.56 2.13 -21.38
CA GLY A 80 7.44 3.08 -21.37
C GLY A 80 7.68 4.30 -20.49
N LEU A 81 8.95 4.69 -20.31
CA LEU A 81 9.42 5.74 -19.40
C LEU A 81 9.82 6.98 -20.20
N ASP A 82 9.65 8.19 -19.67
CA ASP A 82 10.12 9.45 -20.26
C ASP A 82 11.59 9.40 -20.73
N GLU A 83 11.89 10.09 -21.83
CA GLU A 83 13.22 10.11 -22.47
C GLU A 83 14.34 10.59 -21.54
N LEU A 84 14.10 11.67 -20.80
CA LEU A 84 15.11 12.23 -19.88
C LEU A 84 15.31 11.30 -18.70
N GLN A 85 14.22 10.69 -18.20
CA GLN A 85 14.32 9.71 -17.13
C GLN A 85 14.97 8.40 -17.57
N SER A 86 14.77 8.00 -18.83
CA SER A 86 15.46 6.85 -19.44
C SER A 86 16.96 7.11 -19.59
N HIS A 87 17.34 8.33 -19.99
CA HIS A 87 18.74 8.75 -20.00
C HIS A 87 19.35 8.76 -18.59
N ASP A 88 18.65 9.31 -17.60
CA ASP A 88 19.16 9.42 -16.23
C ASP A 88 19.26 8.04 -15.56
N LEU A 89 18.31 7.14 -15.82
CA LEU A 89 18.38 5.72 -15.44
C LEU A 89 19.58 5.01 -16.07
N PHE A 90 19.81 5.22 -17.37
CA PHE A 90 20.98 4.66 -18.07
C PHE A 90 22.29 5.16 -17.45
N CYS A 91 22.38 6.46 -17.15
CA CYS A 91 23.54 7.04 -16.47
C CYS A 91 23.74 6.45 -15.07
N SER A 92 22.65 6.29 -14.32
CA SER A 92 22.67 5.69 -12.98
C SER A 92 23.20 4.25 -13.03
N TYR A 93 22.65 3.41 -13.92
CA TYR A 93 23.13 2.05 -14.14
C TYR A 93 24.62 2.00 -14.51
N LEU A 94 25.07 2.90 -15.39
CA LEU A 94 26.47 2.97 -15.78
C LEU A 94 27.40 3.37 -14.64
N PHE A 95 26.90 4.11 -13.66
CA PHE A 95 27.66 4.55 -12.50
C PHE A 95 27.69 3.49 -11.38
N THR A 96 26.60 2.73 -11.21
CA THR A 96 26.42 1.80 -10.08
C THR A 96 26.79 0.36 -10.42
N GLU A 97 26.30 -0.16 -11.55
CA GLU A 97 26.33 -1.59 -11.86
C GLU A 97 27.27 -1.95 -13.02
N TYR A 98 27.48 -1.03 -13.97
CA TYR A 98 28.32 -1.30 -15.12
C TYR A 98 29.81 -1.27 -14.78
N LYS A 99 30.50 -2.40 -14.98
CA LYS A 99 31.95 -2.54 -14.71
C LYS A 99 32.84 -2.48 -15.95
N GLY A 100 32.27 -2.24 -17.13
CA GLY A 100 33.01 -2.21 -18.38
C GLY A 100 33.65 -0.86 -18.69
N SER A 101 34.55 -0.85 -19.67
CA SER A 101 35.17 0.37 -20.18
C SER A 101 34.24 1.14 -21.15
N GLN A 102 34.57 2.40 -21.43
CA GLN A 102 33.85 3.20 -22.43
C GLN A 102 33.94 2.60 -23.84
N LYS A 103 35.05 1.94 -24.19
CA LYS A 103 35.20 1.27 -25.50
C LYS A 103 34.28 0.05 -25.61
N GLU A 104 34.20 -0.74 -24.54
CA GLU A 104 33.25 -1.86 -24.45
C GLU A 104 31.81 -1.38 -24.52
N LEU A 105 31.49 -0.27 -23.87
CA LEU A 105 30.14 0.30 -23.92
C LEU A 105 29.76 0.67 -25.35
N THR A 106 30.60 1.44 -26.05
CA THR A 106 30.35 1.76 -27.47
C THR A 106 30.25 0.50 -28.34
N HIS A 107 31.05 -0.54 -28.06
CA HIS A 107 30.91 -1.82 -28.75
C HIS A 107 29.54 -2.47 -28.47
N ILE A 108 29.08 -2.50 -27.22
CA ILE A 108 27.77 -3.05 -26.84
C ILE A 108 26.63 -2.30 -27.53
N LEU A 109 26.67 -0.96 -27.54
CA LEU A 109 25.62 -0.13 -28.14
C LEU A 109 25.51 -0.32 -29.65
N ASN A 110 26.63 -0.60 -30.32
CA ASN A 110 26.67 -0.83 -31.78
C ASN A 110 26.32 -2.26 -32.20
N HIS A 111 26.21 -3.22 -31.27
CA HIS A 111 25.88 -4.62 -31.57
C HIS A 111 24.50 -4.99 -31.04
N GLU A 112 23.55 -5.28 -31.94
CA GLU A 112 22.13 -5.47 -31.60
C GLU A 112 21.89 -6.49 -30.47
N ARG A 113 22.52 -7.66 -30.51
CA ARG A 113 22.35 -8.69 -29.47
C ARG A 113 22.86 -8.23 -28.10
N SER A 114 23.98 -7.53 -28.06
CA SER A 114 24.58 -7.01 -26.83
C SER A 114 23.76 -5.84 -26.28
N CYS A 115 23.26 -4.99 -27.17
CA CYS A 115 22.35 -3.89 -26.87
C CYS A 115 21.05 -4.40 -26.23
N GLN A 116 20.44 -5.45 -26.79
CA GLN A 116 19.26 -6.10 -26.21
C GLN A 116 19.54 -6.70 -24.83
N ALA A 117 20.69 -7.37 -24.64
CA ALA A 117 21.07 -7.88 -23.33
C ALA A 117 21.26 -6.75 -22.30
N LEU A 118 21.77 -5.59 -22.72
CA LEU A 118 21.90 -4.41 -21.86
C LEU A 118 20.53 -3.82 -21.51
N LEU A 119 19.58 -3.75 -22.45
CA LEU A 119 18.20 -3.30 -22.18
C LEU A 119 17.54 -4.14 -21.08
N LEU A 120 17.68 -5.47 -21.14
CA LEU A 120 17.12 -6.37 -20.13
C LEU A 120 17.76 -6.16 -18.74
N LYS A 121 19.09 -5.95 -18.68
CA LYS A 121 19.76 -5.63 -17.40
C LYS A 121 19.30 -4.30 -16.81
N ILE A 122 19.06 -3.30 -17.66
CA ILE A 122 18.54 -2.01 -17.20
C ILE A 122 17.07 -2.12 -16.75
N GLN A 123 16.27 -3.00 -17.35
CA GLN A 123 14.92 -3.31 -16.86
C GLN A 123 14.95 -3.86 -15.43
N ASP A 124 15.81 -4.84 -15.15
CA ASP A 124 15.95 -5.38 -13.79
C ASP A 124 16.41 -4.29 -12.81
N PHE A 125 17.37 -3.47 -13.21
CA PHE A 125 17.84 -2.32 -12.42
C PHE A 125 16.71 -1.32 -12.16
N TYR A 126 15.92 -0.95 -13.17
CA TYR A 126 14.77 -0.05 -13.05
C TYR A 126 13.75 -0.55 -12.03
N HIS A 127 13.40 -1.83 -12.09
CA HIS A 127 12.47 -2.45 -11.15
C HIS A 127 13.03 -2.44 -9.72
N GLY A 128 14.33 -2.70 -9.54
CA GLY A 128 14.99 -2.56 -8.24
C GLY A 128 14.94 -1.13 -7.71
N GLU A 129 15.29 -0.16 -8.56
CA GLU A 129 15.31 1.27 -8.22
C GLU A 129 13.96 1.78 -7.75
N ARG A 130 12.86 1.32 -8.36
CA ARG A 130 11.49 1.64 -7.93
C ARG A 130 11.19 1.14 -6.52
N LEU A 131 11.54 -0.11 -6.22
CA LEU A 131 11.32 -0.69 -4.89
C LEU A 131 12.20 -0.03 -3.83
N TYR A 132 13.42 0.39 -4.17
CA TYR A 132 14.28 1.13 -3.24
C TYR A 132 13.69 2.47 -2.80
N LEU A 133 12.87 3.14 -3.61
CA LEU A 133 12.15 4.36 -3.18
C LEU A 133 11.18 4.06 -2.04
N LEU A 134 10.33 3.05 -2.24
CA LEU A 134 9.34 2.64 -1.23
C LEU A 134 10.03 2.15 0.03
N ARG A 135 11.12 1.40 -0.12
CA ARG A 135 11.94 0.93 0.99
C ARG A 135 12.59 2.07 1.79
N CYS A 136 13.10 3.10 1.09
CA CYS A 136 13.62 4.30 1.76
C CYS A 136 12.52 4.95 2.61
N LEU A 137 11.33 5.15 2.02
CA LEU A 137 10.23 5.79 2.71
C LEU A 137 9.73 5.00 3.92
N ARG A 138 9.58 3.67 3.79
CA ARG A 138 9.25 2.77 4.89
C ARG A 138 10.26 2.85 6.04
N HIS A 139 11.55 2.85 5.74
CA HIS A 139 12.58 2.94 6.77
C HIS A 139 12.57 4.28 7.49
N ILE A 140 12.42 5.39 6.77
CA ILE A 140 12.29 6.72 7.36
C ILE A 140 11.07 6.76 8.29
N LEU A 141 9.92 6.25 7.85
CA LEU A 141 8.68 6.18 8.65
C LEU A 141 8.83 5.29 9.88
N HIS A 142 9.42 4.10 9.73
CA HIS A 142 9.67 3.19 10.84
C HIS A 142 10.60 3.81 11.91
N CYS A 143 11.69 4.45 11.48
CA CYS A 143 12.62 5.12 12.39
C CYS A 143 12.01 6.36 13.08
N TRP A 144 11.02 6.99 12.44
CA TRP A 144 10.25 8.07 13.04
C TRP A 144 9.33 7.56 14.16
N LEU A 145 8.59 6.48 13.91
CA LEU A 145 7.60 5.93 14.84
C LEU A 145 8.21 5.21 16.05
N GLN A 146 9.11 4.27 15.80
CA GLN A 146 9.51 3.28 16.82
C GLN A 146 11.02 3.09 16.92
N GLY A 147 11.81 3.63 15.99
CA GLY A 147 13.25 3.36 15.92
C GLY A 147 14.09 4.25 16.84
N GLU A 148 15.11 3.64 17.47
CA GLU A 148 16.36 4.33 17.78
C GLU A 148 17.25 4.30 16.54
N HIS A 149 17.54 5.47 15.97
CA HIS A 149 18.40 5.58 14.80
C HIS A 149 19.30 6.81 14.89
N ALA A 150 20.52 6.69 14.40
CA ALA A 150 21.50 7.79 14.41
C ALA A 150 20.99 9.05 13.68
N TYR A 151 20.09 8.88 12.71
CA TYR A 151 19.49 9.96 11.92
C TYR A 151 18.05 10.30 12.31
N LYS A 152 17.57 9.87 13.49
CA LYS A 152 16.17 10.06 13.91
C LYS A 152 15.70 11.51 13.79
N ASN A 153 16.49 12.46 14.27
CA ASN A 153 16.14 13.89 14.20
C ASN A 153 16.00 14.38 12.75
N ILE A 154 16.91 13.94 11.86
CA ILE A 154 16.85 14.28 10.44
C ILE A 154 15.57 13.70 9.79
N PHE A 155 15.23 12.46 10.13
CA PHE A 155 14.01 11.82 9.62
C PHE A 155 12.75 12.52 10.12
N ILE A 156 12.70 12.95 11.38
CA ILE A 156 11.62 13.78 11.92
C ILE A 156 11.47 15.07 11.13
N GLU A 157 12.56 15.83 10.95
CA GLU A 157 12.54 17.09 10.20
C GLU A 157 12.12 16.91 8.74
N PHE A 158 12.54 15.83 8.10
CA PHE A 158 12.14 15.47 6.74
C PHE A 158 10.64 15.12 6.67
N LEU A 159 10.16 14.23 7.55
CA LEU A 159 8.78 13.76 7.55
C LEU A 159 7.78 14.87 7.85
N ASN A 160 8.11 15.78 8.78
CA ASN A 160 7.25 16.93 9.08
C ASN A 160 6.90 17.77 7.84
N LYS A 161 7.75 17.75 6.79
CA LYS A 161 7.48 18.46 5.52
C LYS A 161 6.52 17.72 4.61
N ILE A 162 6.39 16.40 4.73
CA ILE A 162 5.61 15.56 3.80
C ILE A 162 4.37 14.91 4.44
N LEU A 163 4.29 14.89 5.77
CA LEU A 163 3.13 14.41 6.53
C LEU A 163 2.00 15.45 6.64
N ASP A 164 2.27 16.71 6.28
CA ASP A 164 1.28 17.79 6.36
C ASP A 164 -0.01 17.45 5.58
N GLN A 165 -1.17 17.70 6.20
CA GLN A 165 -2.51 17.52 5.61
C GLN A 165 -2.78 16.16 4.92
N ASN A 166 -2.20 15.08 5.45
CA ASN A 166 -2.32 13.73 4.88
C ASN A 166 -1.83 13.68 3.41
N LEU A 167 -0.82 14.47 3.07
CA LEU A 167 -0.26 14.51 1.73
C LEU A 167 0.38 13.17 1.36
N LEU A 168 1.15 12.58 2.27
CA LEU A 168 1.79 11.28 2.07
C LEU A 168 0.76 10.16 1.82
N GLY A 169 -0.26 10.01 2.68
CA GLY A 169 -1.29 8.99 2.51
C GLY A 169 -2.01 9.10 1.16
N LYS A 170 -2.42 10.32 0.78
CA LYS A 170 -3.01 10.58 -0.56
C LYS A 170 -2.10 10.18 -1.71
N LYS A 171 -0.78 10.45 -1.60
CA LYS A 171 0.19 10.09 -2.64
C LYS A 171 0.43 8.58 -2.71
N LEU A 172 0.42 7.88 -1.59
CA LEU A 172 0.55 6.42 -1.55
C LEU A 172 -0.67 5.73 -2.15
N LEU A 173 -1.88 6.20 -1.81
CA LEU A 173 -3.13 5.69 -2.38
C LEU A 173 -3.19 5.88 -3.90
N LEU A 174 -2.76 7.06 -4.40
CA LEU A 174 -2.67 7.32 -5.83
C LEU A 174 -1.71 6.34 -6.52
N GLN A 175 -0.52 6.12 -5.95
CA GLN A 175 0.46 5.18 -6.50
C GLN A 175 -0.09 3.75 -6.53
N PHE A 176 -0.82 3.34 -5.49
CA PHE A 176 -1.45 2.02 -5.44
C PHE A 176 -2.50 1.85 -6.54
N GLU A 177 -3.35 2.87 -6.75
CA GLU A 177 -4.34 2.86 -7.82
C GLU A 177 -3.70 2.82 -9.22
N GLU A 178 -2.64 3.59 -9.42
CA GLU A 178 -1.84 3.56 -10.66
C GLU A 178 -1.21 2.19 -10.89
N ALA A 179 -0.71 1.52 -9.85
CA ALA A 179 -0.14 0.19 -9.93
C ALA A 179 -1.20 -0.87 -10.31
N CYS A 180 -2.38 -0.83 -9.69
CA CYS A 180 -3.47 -1.76 -9.97
C CYS A 180 -4.05 -1.56 -11.38
N SER A 181 -4.07 -0.32 -11.86
CA SER A 181 -4.63 0.06 -13.16
C SER A 181 -3.61 0.04 -14.29
N ALA A 182 -2.36 -0.37 -14.02
CA ALA A 182 -1.29 -0.35 -15.00
C ALA A 182 -1.60 -1.31 -16.17
N PRO A 183 -1.57 -0.84 -17.43
CA PRO A 183 -1.80 -1.72 -18.57
C PRO A 183 -0.62 -2.68 -18.76
N MET A 184 -0.93 -3.91 -19.13
CA MET A 184 0.08 -4.91 -19.48
C MET A 184 0.92 -4.42 -20.66
N PRO A 185 2.25 -4.54 -20.61
CA PRO A 185 3.12 -4.16 -21.72
C PRO A 185 2.92 -5.14 -22.90
N THR A 186 3.03 -4.62 -24.12
CA THR A 186 2.83 -5.41 -25.34
C THR A 186 3.99 -5.18 -26.32
N LYS A 187 4.13 -6.07 -27.30
CA LYS A 187 5.13 -5.89 -28.36
C LYS A 187 4.87 -4.65 -29.21
N ASP A 188 3.61 -4.29 -29.40
CA ASP A 188 3.23 -3.13 -30.22
C ASP A 188 3.59 -1.81 -29.53
N ILE A 189 3.46 -1.77 -28.20
CA ILE A 189 3.75 -0.58 -27.40
C ILE A 189 5.24 -0.53 -27.03
N ASN A 190 5.78 -1.62 -26.49
CA ASN A 190 7.11 -1.68 -25.88
C ASN A 190 8.19 -2.27 -26.80
N GLY A 191 7.84 -2.64 -28.03
CA GLY A 191 8.76 -3.18 -29.01
C GLY A 191 8.95 -4.71 -28.92
N PRO A 192 9.71 -5.30 -29.87
CA PRO A 192 9.76 -6.74 -30.09
C PRO A 192 10.37 -7.53 -28.93
N LEU A 193 11.17 -6.88 -28.08
CA LEU A 193 11.80 -7.49 -26.91
C LEU A 193 10.79 -7.79 -25.79
N MET A 194 9.59 -7.19 -25.84
CA MET A 194 8.51 -7.44 -24.88
C MET A 194 7.81 -8.79 -25.15
N GLY A 195 8.55 -9.87 -24.95
CA GLY A 195 8.06 -11.25 -25.07
C GLY A 195 7.34 -11.76 -23.82
N ARG A 196 6.93 -13.03 -23.85
CA ARG A 196 6.23 -13.68 -22.73
C ARG A 196 7.00 -13.59 -21.41
N ALA A 197 8.32 -13.80 -21.43
CA ALA A 197 9.14 -13.75 -20.22
C ALA A 197 9.14 -12.35 -19.59
N GLN A 198 9.20 -11.29 -20.40
CA GLN A 198 9.22 -9.91 -19.95
C GLN A 198 7.85 -9.47 -19.43
N VAL A 199 6.77 -9.95 -20.05
CA VAL A 199 5.40 -9.73 -19.55
C VAL A 199 5.20 -10.43 -18.20
N LEU A 200 5.71 -11.65 -18.03
CA LEU A 200 5.68 -12.36 -16.74
C LEU A 200 6.50 -11.62 -15.68
N LEU A 201 7.70 -11.17 -16.02
CA LEU A 201 8.55 -10.37 -15.13
C LEU A 201 7.85 -9.08 -14.70
N TRP A 202 7.21 -8.38 -15.65
CA TRP A 202 6.42 -7.18 -15.37
C TRP A 202 5.26 -7.48 -14.42
N ALA A 203 4.51 -8.56 -14.65
CA ALA A 203 3.37 -8.93 -13.80
C ALA A 203 3.83 -9.23 -12.36
N HIS A 204 4.90 -10.02 -12.21
CA HIS A 204 5.50 -10.28 -10.90
C HIS A 204 5.94 -8.99 -10.20
N GLN A 205 6.61 -8.09 -10.95
CA GLN A 205 7.07 -6.83 -10.39
C GLN A 205 5.91 -5.89 -10.01
N ASN A 206 4.85 -5.83 -10.81
CA ASN A 206 3.66 -5.03 -10.50
C ASN A 206 3.01 -5.51 -9.20
N LEU A 207 2.90 -6.82 -8.98
CA LEU A 207 2.42 -7.38 -7.71
C LEU A 207 3.34 -7.02 -6.53
N ARG A 208 4.66 -7.06 -6.72
CA ARG A 208 5.61 -6.62 -5.68
C ARG A 208 5.44 -5.15 -5.31
N GLU A 209 5.22 -4.29 -6.31
CA GLU A 209 4.96 -2.86 -6.09
C GLU A 209 3.65 -2.64 -5.33
N GLN A 210 2.58 -3.37 -5.67
CA GLN A 210 1.32 -3.35 -4.92
C GLN A 210 1.52 -3.77 -3.45
N VAL A 211 2.25 -4.85 -3.20
CA VAL A 211 2.58 -5.33 -1.83
C VAL A 211 3.33 -4.25 -1.03
N GLU A 212 4.42 -3.71 -1.56
CA GLU A 212 5.23 -2.71 -0.83
C GLU A 212 4.45 -1.42 -0.55
N LEU A 213 3.57 -1.00 -1.47
CA LEU A 213 2.68 0.14 -1.26
C LEU A 213 1.65 -0.11 -0.16
N LEU A 214 1.00 -1.27 -0.17
CA LEU A 214 0.02 -1.64 0.85
C LEU A 214 0.65 -1.79 2.23
N GLU A 215 1.88 -2.31 2.31
CA GLU A 215 2.62 -2.38 3.58
C GLU A 215 2.97 -1.01 4.12
N LEU A 216 3.42 -0.12 3.25
CA LEU A 216 3.72 1.25 3.62
C LEU A 216 2.46 2.02 4.04
N LEU A 217 1.33 1.79 3.35
CA LEU A 217 0.02 2.30 3.75
C LEU A 217 -0.41 1.77 5.12
N LEU A 218 -0.23 0.48 5.40
CA LEU A 218 -0.61 -0.11 6.68
C LEU A 218 0.24 0.45 7.83
N VAL A 219 1.56 0.58 7.62
CA VAL A 219 2.46 1.22 8.60
C VAL A 219 2.11 2.69 8.78
N TYR A 220 1.68 3.38 7.72
CA TYR A 220 1.21 4.77 7.81
C TYR A 220 -0.08 4.86 8.65
N TYR A 221 -1.14 4.15 8.26
CA TYR A 221 -2.45 4.28 8.91
C TYR A 221 -2.51 3.74 10.33
N LYS A 222 -1.53 2.92 10.76
CA LYS A 222 -1.36 2.55 12.17
C LYS A 222 -1.26 3.76 13.11
N ASP A 223 -0.65 4.85 12.65
CA ASP A 223 -0.38 6.04 13.49
C ASP A 223 -1.12 7.29 12.98
N PHE A 224 -1.84 7.19 11.87
CA PHE A 224 -2.65 8.28 11.31
C PHE A 224 -4.08 7.83 11.08
N GLU A 225 -5.04 8.56 11.65
CA GLU A 225 -6.45 8.25 11.50
C GLU A 225 -6.90 8.29 10.02
N MET A 226 -7.63 7.26 9.61
CA MET A 226 -8.21 7.18 8.27
C MET A 226 -9.59 7.84 8.26
N ASP A 227 -9.76 8.87 7.44
CA ASP A 227 -11.08 9.49 7.30
C ASP A 227 -12.08 8.53 6.61
N LEU A 228 -13.36 8.68 6.98
CA LEU A 228 -14.45 7.87 6.45
C LEU A 228 -14.54 7.85 4.91
N PRO A 229 -14.38 8.99 4.19
CA PRO A 229 -14.32 8.97 2.72
C PRO A 229 -13.23 8.06 2.17
N THR A 230 -12.05 8.06 2.79
CA THR A 230 -10.94 7.18 2.41
C THR A 230 -11.29 5.72 2.68
N VAL A 231 -11.85 5.38 3.85
CA VAL A 231 -12.28 4.00 4.17
C VAL A 231 -13.27 3.47 3.12
N LEU A 232 -14.28 4.28 2.75
CA LEU A 232 -15.30 3.90 1.76
C LEU A 232 -14.71 3.74 0.35
N ASP A 233 -13.78 4.60 -0.05
CA ASP A 233 -13.08 4.51 -1.33
C ASP A 233 -12.23 3.22 -1.40
N LEU A 234 -11.44 2.96 -0.34
CA LEU A 234 -10.65 1.74 -0.23
C LEU A 234 -11.51 0.50 -0.26
N PHE A 235 -12.62 0.47 0.48
CA PHE A 235 -13.53 -0.67 0.48
C PHE A 235 -14.06 -0.96 -0.94
N THR A 236 -14.47 0.10 -1.65
CA THR A 236 -14.98 -0.03 -3.02
C THR A 236 -13.90 -0.57 -3.97
N LYS A 237 -12.67 -0.06 -3.83
CA LYS A 237 -11.51 -0.48 -4.64
C LYS A 237 -11.10 -1.92 -4.35
N PHE A 238 -10.90 -2.30 -3.10
CA PHE A 238 -10.47 -3.66 -2.71
C PHE A 238 -11.52 -4.70 -3.07
N LYS A 239 -12.81 -4.37 -2.93
CA LYS A 239 -13.88 -5.23 -3.42
C LYS A 239 -13.83 -5.42 -4.94
N LYS A 240 -13.59 -4.35 -5.71
CA LYS A 240 -13.40 -4.44 -7.17
C LYS A 240 -12.15 -5.25 -7.53
N HIS A 241 -11.11 -5.16 -6.71
CA HIS A 241 -9.89 -5.96 -6.84
C HIS A 241 -10.06 -7.40 -6.33
N GLY A 242 -11.21 -7.76 -5.76
CA GLY A 242 -11.44 -9.10 -5.21
C GLY A 242 -10.40 -9.50 -4.17
N PHE A 243 -9.95 -8.55 -3.33
CA PHE A 243 -8.91 -8.76 -2.33
C PHE A 243 -7.62 -9.35 -2.95
N GLY A 244 -7.11 -8.69 -3.99
CA GLY A 244 -5.95 -9.11 -4.77
C GLY A 244 -6.23 -10.03 -5.97
N TRP A 245 -7.30 -10.84 -5.98
CA TRP A 245 -7.53 -11.84 -7.05
C TRP A 245 -8.05 -11.27 -8.38
N GLY A 246 -8.56 -10.04 -8.37
CA GLY A 246 -9.11 -9.31 -9.51
C GLY A 246 -8.08 -8.72 -10.47
N GLN A 247 -6.88 -9.31 -10.59
CA GLN A 247 -5.83 -8.83 -11.48
C GLN A 247 -6.25 -8.96 -12.95
N SER A 248 -5.99 -7.92 -13.74
CA SER A 248 -6.24 -7.92 -15.20
C SER A 248 -5.45 -9.01 -15.94
N TYR A 249 -4.36 -9.46 -15.33
CA TYR A 249 -3.44 -10.47 -15.84
C TYR A 249 -3.48 -11.79 -15.05
N LYS A 250 -4.60 -12.11 -14.38
CA LYS A 250 -4.77 -13.34 -13.59
C LYS A 250 -4.39 -14.65 -14.31
N HIS A 251 -4.48 -14.69 -15.64
CA HIS A 251 -4.10 -15.84 -16.46
C HIS A 251 -2.59 -16.08 -16.56
N LEU A 252 -1.78 -15.12 -16.08
CA LEU A 252 -0.31 -15.20 -16.01
C LEU A 252 0.20 -15.54 -14.60
N VAL A 253 -0.68 -15.48 -13.60
CA VAL A 253 -0.32 -15.72 -12.19
C VAL A 253 0.09 -17.19 -12.04
N ASP A 254 1.29 -17.39 -11.50
CA ASP A 254 1.87 -18.69 -11.17
C ASP A 254 2.16 -18.77 -9.66
N GLY A 255 2.65 -19.92 -9.17
CA GLY A 255 2.82 -20.16 -7.72
C GLY A 255 3.52 -19.05 -6.93
N PRO A 256 4.67 -18.50 -7.38
CA PRO A 256 5.29 -17.34 -6.74
C PRO A 256 4.39 -16.09 -6.71
N MET A 257 3.69 -15.79 -7.81
CA MET A 257 2.75 -14.67 -7.87
C MET A 257 1.50 -14.89 -7.02
N GLU A 258 1.00 -16.14 -6.87
CA GLU A 258 -0.14 -16.47 -6.01
C GLU A 258 0.12 -16.05 -4.56
N LYS A 259 1.34 -16.25 -4.06
CA LYS A 259 1.74 -15.78 -2.72
C LYS A 259 1.68 -14.26 -2.59
N LEU A 260 2.05 -13.52 -3.64
CA LEU A 260 1.94 -12.06 -3.65
C LEU A 260 0.48 -11.62 -3.69
N VAL A 261 -0.35 -12.28 -4.50
CA VAL A 261 -1.80 -12.03 -4.57
C VAL A 261 -2.47 -12.27 -3.22
N GLN A 262 -2.14 -13.37 -2.55
CA GLN A 262 -2.63 -13.66 -1.20
C GLN A 262 -2.20 -12.57 -0.19
N ARG A 263 -0.93 -12.18 -0.21
CA ARG A 263 -0.40 -11.10 0.65
C ARG A 263 -1.09 -9.76 0.38
N ILE A 264 -1.37 -9.43 -0.88
CA ILE A 264 -2.18 -8.24 -1.24
C ILE A 264 -3.55 -8.33 -0.57
N GLY A 265 -4.25 -9.46 -0.68
CA GLY A 265 -5.54 -9.66 -0.03
C GLY A 265 -5.50 -9.47 1.48
N HIS A 266 -4.50 -10.05 2.16
CA HIS A 266 -4.32 -9.87 3.60
C HIS A 266 -4.05 -8.41 3.98
N LEU A 267 -3.23 -7.68 3.20
CA LEU A 267 -2.96 -6.27 3.46
C LEU A 267 -4.17 -5.37 3.20
N GLU A 268 -4.91 -5.60 2.11
CA GLU A 268 -6.16 -4.89 1.81
C GLU A 268 -7.19 -5.11 2.92
N LEU A 269 -7.28 -6.33 3.46
CA LEU A 269 -8.11 -6.65 4.61
C LEU A 269 -7.66 -5.88 5.87
N LEU A 270 -6.37 -5.97 6.23
CA LEU A 270 -5.84 -5.32 7.44
C LEU A 270 -6.01 -3.81 7.39
N LEU A 271 -5.82 -3.17 6.23
CA LEU A 271 -6.08 -1.73 6.05
C LEU A 271 -7.53 -1.34 6.30
N LEU A 272 -8.48 -2.17 5.87
CA LEU A 272 -9.90 -1.92 6.17
C LEU A 272 -10.23 -2.17 7.65
N LEU A 273 -9.60 -3.15 8.29
CA LEU A 273 -9.76 -3.37 9.73
C LEU A 273 -9.20 -2.19 10.54
N GLU A 274 -8.04 -1.65 10.14
CA GLU A 274 -7.47 -0.43 10.72
C GLU A 274 -8.45 0.74 10.56
N GLY A 275 -9.00 0.94 9.35
CA GLY A 275 -9.97 2.01 9.11
C GLY A 275 -11.32 1.84 9.82
N LEU A 276 -11.67 0.61 10.26
CA LEU A 276 -12.85 0.39 11.11
C LEU A 276 -12.61 0.80 12.57
N ASP A 277 -11.35 0.85 13.00
CA ASP A 277 -10.88 1.30 14.31
C ASP A 277 -11.72 0.82 15.50
N VAL A 278 -11.84 -0.51 15.60
CA VAL A 278 -12.69 -1.15 16.62
C VAL A 278 -12.26 -0.80 18.05
N MET A 279 -10.97 -0.57 18.31
CA MET A 279 -10.51 -0.19 19.66
C MET A 279 -10.98 1.19 20.05
N ASN A 280 -10.80 2.18 19.17
CA ASN A 280 -11.31 3.52 19.40
C ASN A 280 -12.83 3.50 19.60
N ALA A 281 -13.56 2.66 18.85
CA ALA A 281 -15.00 2.47 19.04
C ALA A 281 -15.37 2.01 20.46
N ILE A 282 -14.55 1.15 21.09
CA ILE A 282 -14.74 0.75 22.49
C ILE A 282 -14.48 1.93 23.42
N GLU A 283 -13.34 2.62 23.23
CA GLU A 283 -12.90 3.72 24.08
C GLU A 283 -13.92 4.87 24.09
N VAL A 284 -14.37 5.32 22.92
CA VAL A 284 -15.36 6.39 22.79
C VAL A 284 -16.74 5.96 23.29
N ASN A 285 -17.09 4.68 23.21
CA ASN A 285 -18.34 4.16 23.79
C ASN A 285 -18.29 4.21 25.33
N GLN A 286 -17.18 3.82 25.95
CA GLN A 286 -17.00 3.93 27.40
C GLN A 286 -17.07 5.40 27.89
N GLN A 287 -16.66 6.34 27.04
CA GLN A 287 -16.74 7.77 27.30
C GLN A 287 -18.11 8.38 26.93
N ASN A 288 -19.05 7.59 26.41
CA ASN A 288 -20.35 8.04 25.88
C ASN A 288 -20.24 9.13 24.79
N ASN A 289 -19.20 9.07 23.94
CA ASN A 289 -18.88 10.07 22.94
C ASN A 289 -18.65 9.46 21.54
N LEU A 290 -19.63 8.71 21.04
CA LEU A 290 -19.54 8.06 19.72
C LEU A 290 -19.31 9.03 18.55
N SER A 291 -19.55 10.34 18.74
CA SER A 291 -19.26 11.37 17.74
C SER A 291 -17.78 11.54 17.41
N GLU A 292 -16.87 11.14 18.31
CA GLU A 292 -15.43 11.23 18.06
C GLU A 292 -14.90 10.11 17.16
N HIS A 293 -15.68 9.06 16.95
CA HIS A 293 -15.28 7.98 16.05
C HIS A 293 -15.62 8.32 14.58
N ALA A 294 -14.65 8.23 13.68
CA ALA A 294 -14.77 8.58 12.26
C ALA A 294 -16.01 8.01 11.55
N ILE A 295 -16.33 6.73 11.82
CA ILE A 295 -17.49 6.03 11.25
C ILE A 295 -18.78 6.21 12.08
N LEU A 296 -18.75 5.95 13.39
CA LEU A 296 -19.95 5.96 14.24
C LEU A 296 -20.53 7.37 14.44
N GLY A 297 -19.70 8.41 14.33
CA GLY A 297 -20.12 9.81 14.43
C GLY A 297 -20.84 10.36 13.20
N ASP A 298 -20.68 9.75 12.01
CA ASP A 298 -21.35 10.18 10.77
C ASP A 298 -22.45 9.20 10.34
N ARG A 299 -23.71 9.59 10.59
CA ARG A 299 -24.88 8.81 10.21
C ARG A 299 -24.96 8.52 8.71
N SER A 300 -24.59 9.47 7.86
CA SER A 300 -24.64 9.31 6.40
C SER A 300 -23.53 8.36 5.91
N GLY A 301 -22.36 8.45 6.54
CA GLY A 301 -21.25 7.54 6.37
C GLY A 301 -21.59 6.10 6.73
N LEU A 302 -22.23 5.94 7.87
CA LEU A 302 -22.63 4.64 8.39
C LEU A 302 -23.62 3.91 7.47
N GLU A 303 -24.58 4.63 6.88
CA GLU A 303 -25.51 4.03 5.90
C GLU A 303 -24.78 3.56 4.63
N LYS A 304 -23.79 4.34 4.16
CA LYS A 304 -22.93 3.94 3.05
C LYS A 304 -22.08 2.72 3.41
N MET A 305 -21.52 2.69 4.61
CA MET A 305 -20.70 1.57 5.08
C MET A 305 -21.54 0.30 5.28
N ALA A 306 -22.75 0.42 5.83
CA ALA A 306 -23.70 -0.68 5.95
C ALA A 306 -24.08 -1.24 4.57
N SER A 307 -24.32 -0.37 3.59
CA SER A 307 -24.57 -0.77 2.20
C SER A 307 -23.35 -1.49 1.63
N ALA A 308 -22.15 -0.98 1.84
CA ALA A 308 -20.91 -1.59 1.37
C ALA A 308 -20.69 -2.99 1.98
N MET A 309 -20.83 -3.13 3.30
CA MET A 309 -20.73 -4.39 4.04
C MET A 309 -21.76 -5.43 3.59
N SER A 310 -22.99 -5.00 3.27
CA SER A 310 -24.04 -5.90 2.78
C SER A 310 -23.72 -6.55 1.43
N GLN A 311 -22.76 -6.00 0.68
CA GLN A 311 -22.34 -6.53 -0.60
C GLN A 311 -21.13 -7.48 -0.52
N LEU A 312 -20.61 -7.76 0.68
CA LEU A 312 -19.60 -8.78 0.87
C LEU A 312 -20.20 -10.17 0.62
N GLY A 313 -19.50 -10.97 -0.19
CA GLY A 313 -19.92 -12.33 -0.55
C GLY A 313 -19.51 -13.38 0.48
N SER A 314 -19.49 -14.64 0.06
CA SER A 314 -19.22 -15.80 0.91
C SER A 314 -17.75 -16.27 0.89
N GLU A 315 -16.81 -15.38 0.59
CA GLU A 315 -15.38 -15.70 0.59
C GLU A 315 -14.80 -15.58 2.02
N PRO A 316 -13.91 -16.49 2.47
CA PRO A 316 -13.34 -16.46 3.81
C PRO A 316 -12.69 -15.12 4.21
N ILE A 317 -12.06 -14.43 3.25
CA ILE A 317 -11.41 -13.13 3.45
C ILE A 317 -12.37 -12.02 3.90
N HIS A 318 -13.68 -12.17 3.65
CA HIS A 318 -14.68 -11.22 4.13
C HIS A 318 -15.04 -11.42 5.61
N GLY A 319 -14.76 -12.60 6.17
CA GLY A 319 -15.11 -12.97 7.54
C GLY A 319 -14.67 -11.94 8.58
N PRO A 320 -13.39 -11.52 8.61
CA PRO A 320 -12.91 -10.57 9.61
C PRO A 320 -13.58 -9.19 9.51
N LEU A 321 -13.88 -8.69 8.30
CA LEU A 321 -14.58 -7.42 8.12
C LEU A 321 -16.02 -7.49 8.64
N LEU A 322 -16.71 -8.59 8.34
CA LEU A 322 -18.06 -8.83 8.85
C LEU A 322 -18.05 -8.92 10.38
N LEU A 323 -17.04 -9.58 10.96
CA LEU A 323 -16.90 -9.70 12.41
C LEU A 323 -16.66 -8.35 13.08
N ALA A 324 -15.72 -7.56 12.57
CA ALA A 324 -15.47 -6.19 13.05
C ALA A 324 -16.71 -5.30 12.89
N TRP A 325 -17.41 -5.39 11.75
CA TRP A 325 -18.65 -4.65 11.53
C TRP A 325 -19.76 -5.07 12.51
N SER A 326 -19.86 -6.35 12.83
CA SER A 326 -20.79 -6.86 13.84
C SER A 326 -20.58 -6.19 15.19
N VAL A 327 -19.33 -6.05 15.63
CA VAL A 327 -18.96 -5.37 16.87
C VAL A 327 -19.40 -3.90 16.86
N LEU A 328 -19.08 -3.16 15.80
CA LEU A 328 -19.48 -1.76 15.67
C LEU A 328 -21.00 -1.57 15.73
N GLN A 329 -21.75 -2.46 15.09
CA GLN A 329 -23.21 -2.45 15.11
C GLN A 329 -23.78 -2.76 16.50
N TYR A 330 -23.10 -3.62 17.28
CA TYR A 330 -23.47 -3.93 18.65
C TYR A 330 -23.24 -2.72 19.57
N ILE A 331 -22.04 -2.12 19.53
CA ILE A 331 -21.68 -0.90 20.28
C ILE A 331 -22.73 0.19 20.08
N ARG A 332 -23.06 0.46 18.81
CA ARG A 332 -24.09 1.44 18.46
C ARG A 332 -25.47 1.06 18.99
N GLY A 333 -25.83 -0.22 18.89
CA GLY A 333 -27.09 -0.74 19.39
C GLY A 333 -27.26 -0.53 20.89
N GLU A 334 -26.21 -0.74 21.68
CA GLU A 334 -26.23 -0.47 23.13
C GLU A 334 -26.30 1.01 23.45
N ALA A 335 -25.52 1.86 22.78
CA ALA A 335 -25.56 3.31 22.99
C ALA A 335 -26.94 3.91 22.68
N GLU A 336 -27.60 3.46 21.60
CA GLU A 336 -28.97 3.87 21.28
C GLU A 336 -29.99 3.38 22.33
N GLN A 337 -29.77 2.24 22.97
CA GLN A 337 -30.61 1.76 24.08
C GLN A 337 -30.41 2.58 25.34
N ALA A 338 -29.16 2.85 25.73
CA ALA A 338 -28.82 3.63 26.91
C ALA A 338 -29.36 5.07 26.83
N SER A 339 -29.23 5.72 25.66
CA SER A 339 -29.78 7.06 25.40
C SER A 339 -31.32 7.11 25.50
N ARG A 340 -32.00 6.04 25.06
CA ARG A 340 -33.46 5.93 25.22
C ARG A 340 -33.87 5.68 26.64
N ALA A 341 -33.20 4.80 27.38
CA ALA A 341 -33.50 4.56 28.79
C ALA A 341 -33.37 5.85 29.63
N THR A 342 -32.40 6.71 29.30
CA THR A 342 -32.28 8.04 29.91
C THR A 342 -33.39 9.00 29.48
N ALA A 343 -33.80 8.98 28.19
CA ALA A 343 -34.92 9.79 27.70
C ALA A 343 -36.28 9.35 28.25
N GLU A 344 -36.53 8.04 28.36
CA GLU A 344 -37.74 7.43 28.95
C GLU A 344 -37.83 7.67 30.46
N ALA A 345 -36.70 7.77 31.16
CA ALA A 345 -36.65 8.20 32.55
C ALA A 345 -36.94 9.70 32.73
N ALA A 346 -36.74 10.52 31.68
CA ALA A 346 -36.95 11.97 31.69
C ALA A 346 -38.35 12.39 31.20
N ASP A 347 -38.94 11.65 30.25
CA ASP A 347 -40.29 11.88 29.71
C ASP A 347 -41.12 10.59 29.79
N SER A 348 -42.17 10.61 30.61
CA SER A 348 -43.12 9.51 30.79
C SER A 348 -44.05 9.33 29.58
N LEU A 349 -43.50 8.94 28.42
CA LEU A 349 -44.25 8.61 27.21
C LEU A 349 -43.77 7.28 26.59
N THR A 350 -44.73 6.53 26.04
CA THR A 350 -44.63 5.14 25.60
C THR A 350 -43.71 4.92 24.38
N PRO A 351 -42.93 3.82 24.33
CA PRO A 351 -41.93 3.62 23.30
C PRO A 351 -42.48 3.01 21.99
N GLU A 352 -42.05 3.52 20.84
CA GLU A 352 -42.09 2.79 19.56
C GLU A 352 -41.04 1.65 19.59
N GLN A 353 -41.47 0.45 19.95
CA GLN A 353 -40.65 -0.77 20.19
C GLN A 353 -39.95 -1.38 18.95
N GLY A 354 -39.88 -0.70 17.79
CA GLY A 354 -39.53 -1.35 16.52
C GLY A 354 -38.07 -1.30 16.07
N LYS A 355 -37.28 -0.28 16.44
CA LYS A 355 -36.01 0.03 15.75
C LYS A 355 -34.73 -0.49 16.43
N THR A 356 -34.67 -0.57 17.77
CA THR A 356 -33.43 -0.88 18.50
C THR A 356 -33.09 -2.37 18.55
N GLY A 357 -34.11 -3.23 18.65
CA GLY A 357 -33.94 -4.68 18.48
C GLY A 357 -33.45 -5.06 17.09
N ASN A 358 -33.51 -4.15 16.11
CA ASN A 358 -33.03 -4.40 14.76
C ASN A 358 -31.49 -4.34 14.67
N LEU A 359 -30.81 -3.40 15.34
CA LEU A 359 -29.35 -3.25 15.21
C LEU A 359 -28.58 -4.42 15.85
N VAL A 360 -28.97 -4.82 17.06
CA VAL A 360 -28.38 -6.00 17.73
C VAL A 360 -28.63 -7.28 16.95
N ARG A 361 -29.83 -7.45 16.36
CA ARG A 361 -30.14 -8.58 15.47
C ARG A 361 -29.31 -8.54 14.19
N VAL A 362 -29.10 -7.36 13.61
CA VAL A 362 -28.21 -7.19 12.45
C VAL A 362 -26.78 -7.57 12.81
N ALA A 363 -26.29 -7.13 13.97
CA ALA A 363 -24.97 -7.54 14.49
C ALA A 363 -24.89 -9.07 14.58
N GLN A 364 -25.79 -9.72 15.31
CA GLN A 364 -25.82 -11.20 15.44
C GLN A 364 -25.84 -11.92 14.07
N ARG A 365 -26.65 -11.45 13.12
CA ARG A 365 -26.71 -12.05 11.77
C ARG A 365 -25.37 -11.94 11.04
N VAL A 366 -24.74 -10.77 11.10
CA VAL A 366 -23.45 -10.52 10.43
C VAL A 366 -22.33 -11.30 11.12
N GLY A 367 -22.31 -11.35 12.46
CA GLY A 367 -21.38 -12.16 13.23
C GLY A 367 -21.50 -13.65 12.90
N ASN A 368 -22.72 -14.19 12.83
CA ASN A 368 -22.96 -15.58 12.42
C ASN A 368 -22.48 -15.85 11.00
N GLN A 369 -22.63 -14.90 10.08
CA GLN A 369 -22.07 -15.03 8.73
C GLN A 369 -20.54 -15.09 8.77
N ALA A 370 -19.86 -14.28 9.60
CA ALA A 370 -18.41 -14.37 9.78
C ALA A 370 -17.96 -15.74 10.32
N LEU A 371 -18.72 -16.31 11.28
CA LEU A 371 -18.45 -17.65 11.82
C LEU A 371 -18.61 -18.74 10.75
N GLN A 372 -19.64 -18.66 9.91
CA GLN A 372 -19.83 -19.58 8.78
C GLN A 372 -18.68 -19.51 7.76
N LEU A 373 -18.03 -18.34 7.65
CA LEU A 373 -16.84 -18.13 6.84
C LEU A 373 -15.53 -18.59 7.50
N LYS A 374 -15.61 -19.23 8.68
CA LYS A 374 -14.46 -19.73 9.44
C LYS A 374 -13.45 -18.63 9.74
N VAL A 375 -13.95 -17.46 10.16
CA VAL A 375 -13.15 -16.26 10.42
C VAL A 375 -11.92 -16.52 11.31
N PHE A 376 -12.04 -17.37 12.33
CA PHE A 376 -10.91 -17.68 13.22
C PHE A 376 -9.82 -18.52 12.55
N ASP A 377 -10.19 -19.52 11.75
CA ASP A 377 -9.23 -20.32 10.97
C ASP A 377 -8.50 -19.41 9.99
N PHE A 378 -9.24 -18.56 9.27
CA PHE A 378 -8.66 -17.60 8.33
C PHE A 378 -7.67 -16.64 9.00
N LEU A 379 -8.01 -16.09 10.17
CA LEU A 379 -7.14 -15.16 10.89
C LEU A 379 -5.89 -15.85 11.43
N MET A 380 -6.00 -17.10 11.90
CA MET A 380 -4.84 -17.88 12.33
C MET A 380 -3.91 -18.13 11.15
N ASP A 381 -4.45 -18.63 10.03
CA ASP A 381 -3.68 -18.87 8.81
C ASP A 381 -3.00 -17.59 8.32
N MET A 382 -3.69 -16.45 8.37
CA MET A 382 -3.11 -15.15 8.00
C MET A 382 -1.93 -14.79 8.93
N LEU A 383 -2.10 -14.89 10.24
CA LEU A 383 -1.05 -14.53 11.22
C LEU A 383 0.15 -15.48 11.19
N ASP A 384 -0.02 -16.71 10.69
CA ASP A 384 1.08 -17.67 10.50
C ASP A 384 1.86 -17.45 9.19
N THR A 385 1.37 -16.59 8.29
CA THR A 385 2.05 -16.29 7.02
C THR A 385 3.00 -15.11 7.12
N GLU A 386 4.16 -15.19 6.46
CA GLU A 386 5.06 -14.03 6.31
C GLU A 386 4.40 -12.94 5.44
N PRO A 387 4.51 -11.65 5.81
CA PRO A 387 5.33 -11.09 6.89
C PRO A 387 4.57 -10.90 8.22
N PHE A 388 3.35 -11.42 8.34
CA PHE A 388 2.47 -11.21 9.48
C PHE A 388 2.82 -12.06 10.70
N CYS A 389 3.71 -13.04 10.54
CA CYS A 389 4.30 -13.81 11.64
C CYS A 389 5.65 -13.21 12.12
N GLY A 390 6.06 -13.56 13.34
CA GLY A 390 7.37 -13.20 13.89
C GLY A 390 7.44 -11.78 14.49
N GLN A 391 8.61 -11.13 14.34
CA GLN A 391 8.93 -9.85 14.99
C GLN A 391 8.94 -8.64 14.03
N SER A 392 8.26 -8.75 12.89
CA SER A 392 8.18 -7.62 11.96
C SER A 392 7.25 -6.51 12.47
N ASP A 393 7.39 -5.31 11.93
CA ASP A 393 6.46 -4.20 12.14
C ASP A 393 5.04 -4.58 11.69
N LEU A 394 4.91 -5.22 10.53
CA LEU A 394 3.63 -5.70 10.00
C LEU A 394 3.01 -6.81 10.84
N ALA A 395 3.80 -7.73 11.38
CA ALA A 395 3.33 -8.73 12.31
C ALA A 395 2.73 -8.06 13.53
N SER A 396 3.43 -7.08 14.10
CA SER A 396 2.96 -6.35 15.28
C SER A 396 1.63 -5.63 15.02
N ILE A 397 1.47 -5.00 13.85
CA ILE A 397 0.22 -4.35 13.43
C ILE A 397 -0.90 -5.37 13.23
N ALA A 398 -0.64 -6.45 12.48
CA ALA A 398 -1.64 -7.48 12.21
C ALA A 398 -2.14 -8.15 13.50
N HIS A 399 -1.22 -8.50 14.40
CA HIS A 399 -1.57 -9.06 15.71
C HIS A 399 -2.37 -8.07 16.54
N TYR A 400 -1.96 -6.80 16.58
CA TYR A 400 -2.71 -5.75 17.27
C TYR A 400 -4.15 -5.66 16.75
N LEU A 401 -4.36 -5.58 15.45
CA LEU A 401 -5.69 -5.47 14.84
C LEU A 401 -6.57 -6.69 15.14
N VAL A 402 -6.02 -7.90 15.00
CA VAL A 402 -6.76 -9.13 15.26
C VAL A 402 -7.10 -9.29 16.74
N TYR A 403 -6.14 -9.05 17.63
CA TYR A 403 -6.37 -9.14 19.08
C TYR A 403 -7.28 -8.05 19.59
N SER A 404 -7.22 -6.86 19.01
CA SER A 404 -8.16 -5.77 19.27
C SER A 404 -9.59 -6.17 18.97
N MET A 405 -9.81 -6.78 17.79
CA MET A 405 -11.12 -7.30 17.42
C MET A 405 -11.59 -8.41 18.36
N PHE A 406 -10.70 -9.32 18.78
CA PHE A 406 -11.04 -10.36 19.75
C PHE A 406 -11.36 -9.81 21.13
N LEU A 407 -10.60 -8.82 21.62
CA LEU A 407 -10.89 -8.13 22.86
C LEU A 407 -12.27 -7.45 22.79
N ALA A 408 -12.58 -6.81 21.67
CA ALA A 408 -13.88 -6.22 21.44
C ALA A 408 -15.00 -7.26 21.50
N LEU A 409 -14.84 -8.38 20.79
CA LEU A 409 -15.81 -9.47 20.81
C LEU A 409 -16.04 -10.01 22.22
N LEU A 410 -14.99 -10.29 22.98
CA LEU A 410 -15.10 -10.76 24.36
C LEU A 410 -15.76 -9.74 25.29
N SER A 411 -15.64 -8.45 24.98
CA SER A 411 -16.26 -7.38 25.78
C SER A 411 -17.77 -7.28 25.56
N PHE A 412 -18.27 -7.70 24.40
CA PHE A 412 -19.67 -7.51 23.99
C PHE A 412 -20.47 -8.80 23.81
N TYR A 413 -19.80 -9.93 23.58
CA TYR A 413 -20.44 -11.22 23.34
C TYR A 413 -20.15 -12.17 24.51
N HIS A 414 -21.16 -12.43 25.33
CA HIS A 414 -21.15 -13.52 26.30
C HIS A 414 -21.33 -14.88 25.59
N GLU A 415 -20.85 -15.98 26.19
CA GLU A 415 -20.91 -17.36 25.64
C GLU A 415 -22.28 -17.71 25.03
N ASP A 416 -23.39 -17.25 25.64
CA ASP A 416 -24.75 -17.51 25.18
C ASP A 416 -25.12 -16.84 23.83
N SER A 417 -24.30 -15.91 23.34
CA SER A 417 -24.59 -15.06 22.18
C SER A 417 -23.76 -15.36 20.93
N LEU A 418 -22.74 -16.22 21.04
CA LEU A 418 -21.94 -16.68 19.90
C LEU A 418 -22.62 -17.78 19.07
N GLY A 419 -23.84 -18.16 19.45
CA GLY A 419 -24.57 -19.25 18.82
C GLY A 419 -23.91 -20.59 19.18
N ASN A 420 -24.63 -21.40 19.95
CA ASN A 420 -24.25 -22.81 20.11
C ASN A 420 -24.12 -23.41 18.71
N THR A 421 -22.89 -23.78 18.36
CA THR A 421 -22.64 -24.73 17.28
C THR A 421 -22.92 -26.11 17.86
N GLU A 422 -24.20 -26.46 17.97
CA GLU A 422 -24.62 -27.87 17.99
C GLU A 422 -24.69 -28.41 16.55
#